data_AF-A0A5B0Q3R3-F1
#
_entry.id   AF-A0A5B0Q3R3-F1
#
_cell.length_a   1.000
_cell.length_b   1.000
_cell.length_c   1.000
_cell.angle_alpha   90.00
_cell.angle_beta   90.00
_cell.angle_gamma   90.00
#
_symmetry.space_group_name_H-M   'P 1'
#
loop_
_entity.id
_entity.type
_entity.pdbx_description
1 polymer ?
#
loop_
_entity_poly.entity_id
_entity_poly.type
_entity_poly.pdbx_seq_one_letter_code
_entity_poly.pdbx_strand_id
1 'polypeptide(L)'
;MLRAQTRLGPRLIIRKANCRAHFTCSSNPSCRPSHVRPLMNSGRAFSRKITSQAAFQGDVFDAWSSQVNSKPLFKKILISNRGEVACRIIRTARKLGVKTVAIYSDADRESRHVKMADEAYRVGPAQSTDSYLNIEKIVELCIRSGAQAVHPGWGFLSERAEFAEKLKQSGIVFIGPPSSAIISMGSKSQSKEIMISAGVPCVPGYHGKNQDPGFLKSEADKMGYPVLIKAIKGGGGKGMKIVFEPSEFQSQLESAQREGEQSFGDGTVLLEKYLLNPRHVEVQIFGDLHGNYVYLYERDCSVQRRHQKIIEEAPAPGLSLEQRTKLGEKAVAAAKAVQYVGAGTVEFILDSTGDFYYMEMNTRLQVEVV
;
A
#
# COMPACT_ATOMS: atom_id res chain seq x y z
N MET A 1 11.14 38.67 -30.23
CA MET A 1 11.72 37.87 -31.34
C MET A 1 12.70 36.90 -30.68
N LEU A 2 12.52 35.58 -30.62
CA LEU A 2 12.21 34.60 -31.65
C LEU A 2 11.24 33.52 -31.12
N ARG A 3 10.41 33.02 -32.03
CA ARG A 3 9.54 31.83 -31.90
C ARG A 3 10.33 30.56 -32.23
N ALA A 4 10.01 29.44 -31.59
CA ALA A 4 10.28 28.09 -32.10
C ALA A 4 9.10 27.19 -31.67
N GLN A 5 8.03 27.12 -32.48
CA GLN A 5 7.76 26.09 -33.50
C GLN A 5 7.76 24.65 -32.96
N THR A 6 6.55 24.24 -32.57
CA THR A 6 6.09 22.87 -32.39
C THR A 6 6.07 22.13 -33.74
N ARG A 7 6.74 20.97 -33.82
CA ARG A 7 6.55 20.00 -34.92
C ARG A 7 5.72 18.82 -34.41
N LEU A 8 4.51 18.69 -34.93
CA LEU A 8 3.63 17.53 -34.78
C LEU A 8 4.04 16.44 -35.78
N GLY A 9 4.35 15.23 -35.30
CA GLY A 9 4.54 14.02 -36.10
C GLY A 9 3.21 13.33 -36.44
N PRO A 10 3.19 12.41 -37.42
CA PRO A 10 1.98 12.02 -38.14
C PRO A 10 1.03 11.11 -37.36
N ARG A 11 -0.27 11.33 -37.60
CA ARG A 11 -1.40 10.56 -37.06
C ARG A 11 -1.35 9.09 -37.51
N LEU A 12 -1.33 8.18 -36.53
CA LEU A 12 -1.54 6.76 -36.77
C LEU A 12 -3.04 6.49 -37.00
N ILE A 13 -3.40 6.11 -38.23
CA ILE A 13 -4.76 5.71 -38.62
C ILE A 13 -4.95 4.24 -38.23
N ILE A 14 -5.75 3.97 -37.20
CA ILE A 14 -6.16 2.60 -36.84
C ILE A 14 -7.38 2.22 -37.67
N ARG A 15 -7.20 1.29 -38.63
CA ARG A 15 -8.30 0.66 -39.36
C ARG A 15 -9.05 -0.29 -38.44
N LYS A 16 -10.38 -0.12 -38.32
CA LYS A 16 -11.29 -1.08 -37.67
C LYS A 16 -11.32 -2.38 -38.48
N ALA A 17 -10.88 -3.49 -37.90
CA ALA A 17 -11.17 -4.82 -38.40
C ALA A 17 -12.47 -5.32 -37.76
N ASN A 18 -13.49 -5.54 -38.59
CA ASN A 18 -14.74 -6.20 -38.21
C ASN A 18 -14.52 -7.71 -38.17
N CYS A 19 -14.46 -8.30 -36.97
CA CYS A 19 -14.66 -9.74 -36.80
C CYS A 19 -16.05 -9.99 -36.19
N ARG A 20 -17.00 -10.39 -37.05
CA ARG A 20 -18.28 -10.97 -36.64
C ARG A 20 -18.03 -12.44 -36.30
N ALA A 21 -18.17 -12.81 -35.03
CA ALA A 21 -18.28 -14.22 -34.64
C ALA A 21 -19.75 -14.63 -34.67
N HIS A 22 -20.07 -15.59 -35.54
CA HIS A 22 -21.38 -16.21 -35.66
C HIS A 22 -21.62 -17.19 -34.50
N PHE A 23 -22.76 -17.03 -33.82
CA PHE A 23 -23.34 -18.03 -32.94
C PHE A 23 -23.95 -19.16 -33.77
N THR A 24 -23.58 -20.41 -33.49
CA THR A 24 -24.37 -21.59 -33.88
C THR A 24 -24.58 -22.46 -32.65
N CYS A 25 -25.83 -22.47 -32.18
CA CYS A 25 -26.32 -23.38 -31.15
C CYS A 25 -26.63 -24.72 -31.83
N SER A 26 -26.03 -25.82 -31.38
CA SER A 26 -26.43 -27.17 -31.78
C SER A 26 -27.01 -27.88 -30.55
N SER A 27 -28.29 -28.23 -30.66
CA SER A 27 -29.03 -29.04 -29.71
C SER A 27 -28.85 -30.51 -30.04
N ASN A 28 -28.45 -31.33 -29.07
CA ASN A 28 -28.95 -32.70 -29.01
C ASN A 28 -29.03 -33.23 -27.56
N PRO A 29 -30.15 -33.86 -27.15
CA PRO A 29 -30.40 -34.28 -25.78
C PRO A 29 -30.19 -35.79 -25.60
N SER A 30 -29.51 -36.22 -24.55
CA SER A 30 -29.68 -37.60 -24.05
C SER A 30 -29.19 -37.78 -22.61
N CYS A 31 -30.04 -38.43 -21.83
CA CYS A 31 -29.80 -39.21 -20.60
C CYS A 31 -30.11 -38.55 -19.24
N ARG A 32 -30.93 -39.30 -18.50
CA ARG A 32 -31.70 -39.01 -17.27
C ARG A 32 -30.85 -39.06 -15.99
N PRO A 33 -31.33 -38.50 -14.86
CA PRO A 33 -30.58 -38.44 -13.60
C PRO A 33 -30.79 -39.71 -12.74
N SER A 34 -29.71 -40.22 -12.15
CA SER A 34 -29.75 -41.25 -11.11
C SER A 34 -29.85 -40.62 -9.72
N HIS A 35 -30.89 -41.00 -8.99
CA HIS A 35 -31.13 -40.67 -7.59
C HIS A 35 -30.06 -41.28 -6.66
N VAL A 36 -29.47 -40.45 -5.80
CA VAL A 36 -28.84 -40.89 -4.54
C VAL A 36 -29.42 -40.04 -3.41
N ARG A 37 -30.00 -40.69 -2.40
CA ARG A 37 -30.60 -40.08 -1.21
C ARG A 37 -29.52 -39.53 -0.26
N PRO A 38 -29.75 -38.41 0.44
CA PRO A 38 -28.82 -37.91 1.45
C PRO A 38 -29.07 -38.57 2.83
N LEU A 39 -28.00 -38.98 3.49
CA LEU A 39 -27.96 -39.26 4.92
C LEU A 39 -28.09 -37.92 5.67
N MET A 40 -29.19 -37.75 6.40
CA MET A 40 -29.32 -36.71 7.41
C MET A 40 -28.44 -37.08 8.60
N ASN A 41 -27.51 -36.21 8.97
CA ASN A 41 -27.07 -36.11 10.35
C ASN A 41 -26.95 -34.64 10.76
N SER A 42 -27.49 -34.38 11.93
CA SER A 42 -27.81 -33.07 12.50
C SER A 42 -26.58 -32.32 12.99
N GLY A 43 -26.39 -31.10 12.50
CA GLY A 43 -25.52 -30.08 13.08
C GLY A 43 -25.87 -28.74 12.46
N ARG A 44 -26.33 -27.78 13.25
CA ARG A 44 -26.80 -26.46 12.79
C ARG A 44 -25.68 -25.74 12.03
N ALA A 45 -25.76 -25.74 10.70
CA ALA A 45 -24.99 -24.86 9.83
C ALA A 45 -25.93 -23.83 9.19
N PHE A 46 -25.74 -22.57 9.53
CA PHE A 46 -26.43 -21.44 8.90
C PHE A 46 -25.89 -21.29 7.46
N SER A 47 -26.48 -22.02 6.51
CA SER A 47 -26.20 -21.83 5.09
C SER A 47 -27.34 -21.02 4.47
N ARG A 48 -27.12 -19.71 4.28
CA ARG A 48 -27.83 -18.99 3.23
C ARG A 48 -26.99 -19.10 1.97
N LYS A 49 -27.44 -19.97 1.06
CA LYS A 49 -27.06 -19.96 -0.35
C LYS A 49 -27.25 -18.55 -0.88
N ILE A 50 -26.15 -17.85 -1.15
CA ILE A 50 -26.17 -16.71 -2.07
C ILE A 50 -26.25 -17.34 -3.46
N THR A 51 -27.46 -17.41 -3.99
CA THR A 51 -27.70 -17.77 -5.39
C THR A 51 -27.04 -16.70 -6.27
N SER A 52 -26.17 -17.16 -7.16
CA SER A 52 -25.19 -16.41 -7.95
C SER A 52 -25.76 -15.50 -9.05
N GLN A 53 -26.93 -14.88 -8.84
CA GLN A 53 -27.56 -14.00 -9.83
C GLN A 53 -28.20 -12.73 -9.24
N ALA A 54 -28.02 -12.44 -7.95
CA ALA A 54 -28.54 -11.21 -7.36
C ALA A 54 -27.53 -10.06 -7.40
N ALA A 55 -27.81 -9.09 -8.26
CA ALA A 55 -27.50 -7.66 -8.12
C ALA A 55 -26.02 -7.25 -7.99
N PHE A 56 -25.35 -7.18 -9.14
CA PHE A 56 -24.11 -6.39 -9.32
C PHE A 56 -24.46 -4.92 -9.59
N GLN A 57 -25.20 -4.28 -8.67
CA GLN A 57 -25.55 -2.85 -8.74
C GLN A 57 -25.96 -2.37 -7.34
N GLY A 58 -25.13 -1.56 -6.68
CA GLY A 58 -25.47 -0.69 -5.53
C GLY A 58 -25.87 -1.34 -4.19
N ASP A 59 -26.66 -2.41 -4.21
CA ASP A 59 -27.48 -2.84 -3.08
C ASP A 59 -26.72 -3.56 -1.95
N VAL A 60 -25.60 -4.23 -2.25
CA VAL A 60 -24.87 -4.99 -1.22
C VAL A 60 -24.23 -4.07 -0.18
N PHE A 61 -23.74 -2.90 -0.61
CA PHE A 61 -23.07 -1.95 0.29
C PHE A 61 -24.08 -1.16 1.12
N ASP A 62 -25.20 -0.76 0.52
CA ASP A 62 -26.28 -0.07 1.23
C ASP A 62 -26.98 -1.02 2.22
N ALA A 63 -27.19 -2.28 1.87
CA ALA A 63 -27.70 -3.30 2.78
C ALA A 63 -26.76 -3.54 3.97
N TRP A 64 -25.44 -3.60 3.76
CA TRP A 64 -24.47 -3.72 4.86
C TRP A 64 -24.46 -2.47 5.74
N SER A 65 -24.51 -1.27 5.15
CA SER A 65 -24.57 0.00 5.89
C SER A 65 -25.81 0.13 6.78
N SER A 66 -26.95 -0.42 6.33
CA SER A 66 -28.20 -0.44 7.11
C SER A 66 -28.17 -1.44 8.27
N GLN A 67 -27.27 -2.44 8.22
CA GLN A 67 -27.09 -3.45 9.27
C GLN A 67 -26.02 -3.07 10.31
N VAL A 68 -25.07 -2.18 9.98
CA VAL A 68 -24.14 -1.62 10.95
C VAL A 68 -24.83 -0.50 11.74
N ASN A 69 -25.85 -0.89 12.51
CA ASN A 69 -26.57 -0.03 13.43
C ASN A 69 -25.77 0.15 14.74
N SER A 70 -24.45 0.32 14.64
CA SER A 70 -23.58 0.61 15.77
C SER A 70 -23.43 2.12 15.89
N LYS A 71 -23.57 2.65 17.12
CA LYS A 71 -23.19 4.05 17.39
C LYS A 71 -21.76 4.26 16.90
N PRO A 72 -21.47 5.35 16.17
CA PRO A 72 -20.12 5.57 15.66
C PRO A 72 -19.13 5.62 16.82
N LEU A 73 -17.98 4.95 16.64
CA LEU A 73 -16.91 4.89 17.65
C LEU A 73 -16.45 6.29 18.09
N PHE A 74 -16.43 7.23 17.13
CA PHE A 74 -16.10 8.63 17.37
C PHE A 74 -17.26 9.51 16.96
N LYS A 75 -17.52 10.58 17.73
CA LYS A 75 -18.45 11.64 17.37
C LYS A 75 -17.82 12.64 16.42
N LYS A 76 -16.51 12.90 16.56
CA LYS A 76 -15.77 13.88 15.77
C LYS A 76 -14.33 13.41 15.53
N ILE A 77 -13.87 13.53 14.28
CA ILE A 77 -12.49 13.24 13.89
C ILE A 77 -11.86 14.43 13.17
N LEU A 78 -10.55 14.59 13.31
CA LEU A 78 -9.74 15.50 12.51
C LEU A 78 -9.03 14.73 11.40
N ILE A 79 -8.91 15.34 10.23
CA ILE A 79 -8.20 14.75 9.11
C ILE A 79 -6.91 15.53 8.90
N SER A 80 -5.77 14.93 9.25
CA SER A 80 -4.46 15.58 9.15
C SER A 80 -3.87 15.42 7.74
N ASN A 81 -4.66 15.82 6.74
CA ASN A 81 -4.30 15.73 5.32
C ASN A 81 -5.10 16.77 4.49
N ARG A 82 -4.90 16.79 3.17
CA ARG A 82 -5.51 17.73 2.22
C ARG A 82 -5.99 17.05 0.95
N GLY A 83 -6.73 17.79 0.12
CA GLY A 83 -7.04 17.35 -1.23
C GLY A 83 -7.99 16.14 -1.24
N GLU A 84 -7.73 15.21 -2.15
CA GLU A 84 -8.67 14.13 -2.46
C GLU A 84 -8.87 13.17 -1.27
N VAL A 85 -7.79 12.76 -0.59
CA VAL A 85 -7.88 11.82 0.56
C VAL A 85 -8.71 12.39 1.67
N ALA A 86 -8.57 13.69 1.95
CA ALA A 86 -9.38 14.36 2.94
C ALA A 86 -10.86 14.36 2.52
N CYS A 87 -11.15 14.63 1.25
CA CYS A 87 -12.50 14.51 0.72
C CYS A 87 -13.06 13.08 0.83
N ARG A 88 -12.24 12.05 0.56
CA ARG A 88 -12.61 10.63 0.67
C ARG A 88 -12.97 10.24 2.09
N ILE A 89 -12.14 10.62 3.06
CA ILE A 89 -12.38 10.36 4.48
C ILE A 89 -13.64 11.10 4.95
N ILE A 90 -13.83 12.37 4.56
CA ILE A 90 -15.05 13.14 4.90
C ILE A 90 -16.31 12.44 4.39
N ARG A 91 -16.29 11.94 3.14
CA ARG A 91 -17.45 11.21 2.59
C ARG A 91 -17.79 9.98 3.43
N THR A 92 -16.80 9.20 3.86
CA THR A 92 -17.03 8.03 4.72
C THR A 92 -17.50 8.42 6.12
N ALA A 93 -16.86 9.40 6.75
CA ALA A 93 -17.25 9.89 8.07
C ALA A 93 -18.71 10.38 8.09
N ARG A 94 -19.14 11.14 7.08
CA ARG A 94 -20.54 11.57 6.94
C ARG A 94 -21.52 10.41 6.83
N LYS A 95 -21.20 9.38 6.04
CA LYS A 95 -22.03 8.16 5.94
C LYS A 95 -22.17 7.44 7.28
N LEU A 96 -21.14 7.51 8.13
CA LEU A 96 -21.12 6.93 9.47
C LEU A 96 -21.69 7.86 10.55
N GLY A 97 -22.17 9.07 10.21
CA GLY A 97 -22.66 10.05 11.18
C GLY A 97 -21.57 10.69 12.05
N VAL A 98 -20.30 10.65 11.61
CA VAL A 98 -19.15 11.21 12.32
C VAL A 98 -18.87 12.63 11.82
N LYS A 99 -18.73 13.59 12.75
CA LYS A 99 -18.35 14.98 12.44
C LYS A 99 -16.88 15.08 12.04
N THR A 100 -16.58 16.01 11.14
CA THR A 100 -15.27 16.11 10.50
C THR A 100 -14.64 17.47 10.66
N VAL A 101 -13.36 17.49 10.99
CA VAL A 101 -12.52 18.69 11.06
C VAL A 101 -11.44 18.61 9.99
N ALA A 102 -11.43 19.58 9.07
CA ALA A 102 -10.34 19.77 8.13
C ALA A 102 -9.26 20.71 8.69
N ILE A 103 -8.01 20.49 8.29
CA ILE A 103 -6.93 21.48 8.43
C ILE A 103 -6.52 22.02 7.07
N TYR A 104 -6.06 23.27 7.04
CA TYR A 104 -5.59 23.89 5.81
C TYR A 104 -4.41 24.85 5.99
N SER A 105 -3.52 24.84 5.00
CA SER A 105 -2.52 25.89 4.81
C SER A 105 -3.15 27.12 4.14
N ASP A 106 -2.49 28.28 4.18
CA ASP A 106 -3.00 29.48 3.49
C ASP A 106 -3.27 29.26 1.99
N ALA A 107 -2.46 28.44 1.32
CA ALA A 107 -2.66 28.11 -0.09
C ALA A 107 -3.89 27.22 -0.34
N ASP A 108 -4.34 26.49 0.68
CA ASP A 108 -5.45 25.54 0.60
C ASP A 108 -6.76 26.07 1.17
N ARG A 109 -6.83 27.36 1.52
CA ARG A 109 -8.02 27.99 2.13
C ARG A 109 -9.31 27.71 1.36
N GLU A 110 -9.24 27.74 0.03
CA GLU A 110 -10.39 27.54 -0.86
C GLU A 110 -10.52 26.10 -1.38
N SER A 111 -9.66 25.18 -0.92
CA SER A 111 -9.64 23.79 -1.37
C SER A 111 -10.93 23.05 -1.03
N ARG A 112 -11.28 22.08 -1.88
CA ARG A 112 -12.55 21.34 -1.78
C ARG A 112 -12.75 20.66 -0.42
N HIS A 113 -11.69 20.10 0.18
CA HIS A 113 -11.81 19.40 1.46
C HIS A 113 -12.17 20.34 2.61
N VAL A 114 -11.72 21.61 2.56
CA VAL A 114 -12.08 22.65 3.53
C VAL A 114 -13.58 22.93 3.49
N LYS A 115 -14.13 23.10 2.29
CA LYS A 115 -15.57 23.33 2.07
C LYS A 115 -16.44 22.10 2.38
N MET A 116 -15.84 20.92 2.45
CA MET A 116 -16.52 19.67 2.76
C MET A 116 -16.54 19.32 4.25
N ALA A 117 -15.60 19.79 5.07
CA ALA A 117 -15.63 19.44 6.49
C ALA A 117 -16.75 20.18 7.22
N ASP A 118 -17.17 19.66 8.39
CA ASP A 118 -18.12 20.37 9.26
C ASP A 118 -17.46 21.61 9.89
N GLU A 119 -16.16 21.51 10.19
CA GLU A 119 -15.32 22.59 10.72
C GLU A 119 -13.97 22.58 9.99
N ALA A 120 -13.33 23.74 9.85
CA ALA A 120 -12.00 23.83 9.28
C ALA A 120 -11.12 24.85 10.00
N TYR A 121 -9.86 24.48 10.24
CA TYR A 121 -8.90 25.32 10.94
C TYR A 121 -7.64 25.55 10.13
N ARG A 122 -7.19 26.80 10.11
CA ARG A 122 -5.89 27.15 9.54
C ARG A 122 -4.78 26.59 10.43
N VAL A 123 -3.90 25.77 9.86
CA VAL A 123 -2.71 25.25 10.56
C VAL A 123 -1.48 26.14 10.37
N GLY A 124 -1.34 26.80 9.21
CA GLY A 124 -0.14 27.58 8.94
C GLY A 124 -0.04 28.16 7.54
N PRO A 125 1.14 28.72 7.17
CA PRO A 125 1.41 29.21 5.83
C PRO A 125 1.51 28.06 4.81
N ALA A 126 1.69 28.39 3.53
CA ALA A 126 1.69 27.42 2.42
C ALA A 126 2.74 26.30 2.55
N GLN A 127 3.89 26.57 3.18
CA GLN A 127 4.96 25.60 3.33
C GLN A 127 4.53 24.44 4.23
N SER A 128 4.71 23.20 3.76
CA SER A 128 4.24 22.01 4.49
C SER A 128 4.91 21.81 5.84
N THR A 129 6.19 22.17 5.99
CA THR A 129 6.92 22.09 7.28
C THR A 129 6.27 22.93 8.37
N ASP A 130 5.65 24.05 7.99
CA ASP A 130 5.02 24.99 8.92
C ASP A 130 3.50 24.79 9.05
N SER A 131 2.95 23.84 8.28
CA SER A 131 1.53 23.50 8.18
C SER A 131 1.29 22.00 8.36
N TYR A 132 1.15 21.22 7.27
CA TYR A 132 0.73 19.81 7.29
C TYR A 132 1.72 18.84 7.96
N LEU A 133 2.97 19.25 8.17
CA LEU A 133 4.00 18.47 8.86
C LEU A 133 4.26 18.99 10.28
N ASN A 134 3.53 20.02 10.75
CA ASN A 134 3.71 20.58 12.07
C ASN A 134 2.86 19.81 13.10
N ILE A 135 3.49 18.88 13.80
CA ILE A 135 2.83 17.96 14.75
C ILE A 135 2.16 18.74 15.88
N GLU A 136 2.86 19.69 16.49
CA GLU A 136 2.42 20.45 17.67
C GLU A 136 1.13 21.22 17.36
N LYS A 137 1.10 21.94 16.25
CA LYS A 137 -0.10 22.69 15.84
C LYS A 137 -1.27 21.76 15.53
N ILE A 138 -1.03 20.62 14.89
CA ILE A 138 -2.10 19.67 14.57
C ILE A 138 -2.69 19.08 15.87
N VAL A 139 -1.86 18.73 16.84
CA VAL A 139 -2.32 18.25 18.16
C VAL A 139 -3.12 19.34 18.89
N GLU A 140 -2.66 20.59 18.88
CA GLU A 140 -3.40 21.74 19.43
C GLU A 140 -4.79 21.89 18.79
N LEU A 141 -4.87 21.78 17.46
CA LEU A 141 -6.14 21.85 16.72
C LEU A 141 -7.07 20.68 17.04
N CYS A 142 -6.55 19.48 17.30
CA CYS A 142 -7.36 18.36 17.75
C CYS A 142 -8.02 18.66 19.10
N ILE A 143 -7.23 19.17 20.06
CA ILE A 143 -7.72 19.56 21.40
C ILE A 143 -8.78 20.66 21.28
N ARG A 144 -8.49 21.72 20.53
CA ARG A 144 -9.38 22.88 20.37
C ARG A 144 -10.69 22.54 19.66
N SER A 145 -10.66 21.64 18.69
CA SER A 145 -11.87 21.21 17.96
C SER A 145 -12.68 20.13 18.69
N GLY A 146 -12.10 19.49 19.71
CA GLY A 146 -12.69 18.36 20.41
C GLY A 146 -12.70 17.08 19.56
N ALA A 147 -11.81 16.96 18.57
CA ALA A 147 -11.66 15.74 17.79
C ALA A 147 -11.12 14.61 18.68
N GLN A 148 -11.78 13.46 18.64
CA GLN A 148 -11.44 12.29 19.45
C GLN A 148 -10.41 11.38 18.77
N ALA A 149 -10.26 11.52 17.46
CA ALA A 149 -9.33 10.76 16.66
C ALA A 149 -8.82 11.55 15.45
N VAL A 150 -7.67 11.15 14.93
CA VAL A 150 -7.05 11.71 13.72
C VAL A 150 -6.93 10.64 12.65
N HIS A 151 -7.47 10.92 11.46
CA HIS A 151 -7.19 10.13 10.27
C HIS A 151 -6.07 10.79 9.47
N PRO A 152 -4.90 10.14 9.29
CA PRO A 152 -3.77 10.80 8.64
C PRO A 152 -3.80 10.69 7.11
N GLY A 153 -4.63 9.81 6.54
CA GLY A 153 -4.66 9.59 5.10
C GLY A 153 -3.37 8.91 4.65
N TRP A 154 -2.70 9.48 3.64
CA TRP A 154 -1.39 9.04 3.18
C TRP A 154 -0.43 10.21 2.94
N GLY A 155 0.87 9.93 2.90
CA GLY A 155 1.89 10.98 2.91
C GLY A 155 1.85 11.80 4.21
N PHE A 156 2.51 12.96 4.21
CA PHE A 156 2.65 13.83 5.38
C PHE A 156 3.07 13.08 6.65
N LEU A 157 2.17 13.03 7.65
CA LEU A 157 2.41 12.43 8.96
C LEU A 157 1.86 11.01 9.11
N SER A 158 1.32 10.41 8.04
CA SER A 158 0.68 9.08 8.09
C SER A 158 1.59 7.93 8.50
N GLU A 159 2.91 8.07 8.31
CA GLU A 159 3.92 7.08 8.70
C GLU A 159 4.94 7.70 9.66
N ARG A 160 4.51 8.70 10.46
CA ARG A 160 5.35 9.33 11.48
C ARG A 160 4.98 8.79 12.86
N ALA A 161 5.78 7.86 13.37
CA ALA A 161 5.56 7.24 14.67
C ALA A 161 5.48 8.26 15.81
N GLU A 162 6.29 9.33 15.75
CA GLU A 162 6.23 10.44 16.71
C GLU A 162 4.85 11.12 16.75
N PHE A 163 4.22 11.30 15.58
CA PHE A 163 2.88 11.89 15.51
C PHE A 163 1.83 11.00 16.18
N ALA A 164 1.87 9.69 15.92
CA ALA A 164 0.99 8.72 16.58
C ALA A 164 1.17 8.72 18.11
N GLU A 165 2.41 8.79 18.60
CA GLU A 165 2.71 8.87 20.04
C GLU A 165 2.24 10.18 20.67
N LYS A 166 2.46 11.32 20.01
CA LYS A 166 1.98 12.63 20.51
C LYS A 166 0.46 12.68 20.63
N LEU A 167 -0.26 12.11 19.66
CA LEU A 167 -1.72 11.99 19.72
C LEU A 167 -2.15 11.11 20.90
N LYS A 168 -1.51 9.95 21.07
CA LYS A 168 -1.79 9.03 22.20
C LYS A 168 -1.56 9.69 23.56
N GLN A 169 -0.45 10.42 23.73
CA GLN A 169 -0.15 11.20 24.94
C GLN A 169 -1.21 12.28 25.24
N SER A 170 -1.88 12.77 24.20
CA SER A 170 -2.95 13.76 24.29
C SER A 170 -4.35 13.15 24.41
N GLY A 171 -4.45 11.82 24.55
CA GLY A 171 -5.75 11.12 24.62
C GLY A 171 -6.52 11.08 23.29
N ILE A 172 -5.85 11.33 22.16
CA ILE A 172 -6.45 11.35 20.83
C ILE A 172 -6.05 10.07 20.09
N VAL A 173 -7.03 9.37 19.51
CA VAL A 173 -6.77 8.12 18.79
C VAL A 173 -6.15 8.40 17.42
N PHE A 174 -5.02 7.75 17.13
CA PHE A 174 -4.49 7.70 15.77
C PHE A 174 -5.22 6.60 14.98
N ILE A 175 -5.92 6.96 13.90
CA ILE A 175 -6.60 6.00 13.02
C ILE A 175 -5.57 5.43 12.05
N GLY A 176 -4.81 4.46 12.54
CA GLY A 176 -3.73 3.78 11.84
C GLY A 176 -3.06 2.73 12.74
N PRO A 177 -1.94 2.15 12.30
CA PRO A 177 -1.24 1.15 13.08
C PRO A 177 -0.56 1.74 14.33
N PRO A 178 -0.17 0.89 15.30
CA PRO A 178 0.62 1.34 16.43
C PRO A 178 1.97 1.90 15.97
N SER A 179 2.52 2.85 16.73
CA SER A 179 3.83 3.47 16.47
C SER A 179 4.96 2.45 16.31
N SER A 180 4.92 1.35 17.08
CA SER A 180 5.87 0.24 16.97
C SER A 180 5.88 -0.38 15.58
N ALA A 181 4.70 -0.61 14.98
CA ALA A 181 4.60 -1.14 13.62
C ALA A 181 5.12 -0.14 12.59
N ILE A 182 4.83 1.16 12.76
CA ILE A 182 5.37 2.23 11.88
C ILE A 182 6.91 2.25 11.93
N ILE A 183 7.51 2.18 13.12
CA ILE A 183 8.97 2.15 13.30
C ILE A 183 9.57 0.90 12.65
N SER A 184 9.02 -0.28 12.99
CA SER A 184 9.55 -1.55 12.52
C SER A 184 9.49 -1.69 11.00
N MET A 185 8.42 -1.22 10.37
CA MET A 185 8.24 -1.31 8.92
C MET A 185 8.91 -0.18 8.15
N GLY A 186 9.14 0.97 8.78
CA GLY A 186 9.93 2.06 8.19
C GLY A 186 11.42 1.77 8.05
N SER A 187 11.94 0.76 8.78
CA SER A 187 13.34 0.33 8.69
C SER A 187 13.50 -0.83 7.70
N LYS A 188 14.33 -0.64 6.66
CA LYS A 188 14.57 -1.68 5.63
C LYS A 188 15.18 -2.96 6.18
N SER A 189 16.14 -2.86 7.10
CA SER A 189 16.78 -4.05 7.68
C SER A 189 15.87 -4.73 8.68
N GLN A 190 15.31 -3.97 9.63
CA GLN A 190 14.44 -4.51 10.67
C GLN A 190 13.18 -5.14 10.08
N SER A 191 12.55 -4.51 9.09
CA SER A 191 11.35 -5.06 8.44
C SER A 191 11.64 -6.41 7.80
N LYS A 192 12.76 -6.55 7.09
CA LYS A 192 13.16 -7.83 6.49
C LYS A 192 13.43 -8.92 7.51
N GLU A 193 14.13 -8.62 8.60
CA GLU A 193 14.37 -9.58 9.69
C GLU A 193 13.06 -10.10 10.28
N ILE A 194 12.08 -9.20 10.50
CA ILE A 194 10.73 -9.55 10.96
C ILE A 194 10.02 -10.43 9.92
N MET A 195 10.06 -10.05 8.64
CA MET A 195 9.41 -10.81 7.56
C MET A 195 9.99 -12.21 7.40
N ILE A 196 11.31 -12.36 7.43
CA ILE A 196 11.99 -13.66 7.38
C ILE A 196 11.56 -14.52 8.57
N SER A 197 11.55 -13.95 9.78
CA SER A 197 11.13 -14.63 11.00
C SER A 197 9.65 -15.04 10.95
N ALA A 198 8.81 -14.29 10.23
CA ALA A 198 7.41 -14.58 9.99
C ALA A 198 7.16 -15.57 8.83
N GLY A 199 8.22 -16.09 8.20
CA GLY A 199 8.12 -16.99 7.05
C GLY A 199 7.57 -16.31 5.79
N VAL A 200 7.68 -14.98 5.70
CA VAL A 200 7.38 -14.20 4.50
C VAL A 200 8.62 -14.20 3.61
N PRO A 201 8.55 -14.68 2.36
CA PRO A 201 9.71 -14.70 1.47
C PRO A 201 10.26 -13.29 1.27
N CYS A 202 11.56 -13.09 1.46
CA CYS A 202 12.25 -11.83 1.18
C CYS A 202 13.24 -12.05 0.03
N VAL A 203 13.56 -10.98 -0.71
CA VAL A 203 14.57 -11.06 -1.77
C VAL A 203 15.89 -11.55 -1.16
N PRO A 204 16.52 -12.61 -1.70
CA PRO A 204 17.80 -13.09 -1.22
C PRO A 204 18.81 -11.94 -1.18
N GLY A 205 19.51 -11.79 -0.06
CA GLY A 205 20.24 -10.57 0.22
C GLY A 205 21.15 -10.67 1.42
N TYR A 206 22.15 -9.79 1.45
CA TYR A 206 22.95 -9.53 2.62
C TYR A 206 22.55 -8.18 3.25
N HIS A 207 22.17 -8.24 4.53
CA HIS A 207 21.66 -7.09 5.29
C HIS A 207 22.44 -6.88 6.61
N GLY A 208 23.58 -7.54 6.76
CA GLY A 208 24.37 -7.51 7.99
C GLY A 208 25.19 -6.23 8.16
N LYS A 209 25.86 -6.13 9.32
CA LYS A 209 26.64 -4.95 9.72
C LYS A 209 28.05 -4.89 9.13
N ASN A 210 28.61 -6.01 8.66
CA ASN A 210 29.91 -6.00 8.02
C ASN A 210 29.81 -5.29 6.66
N GLN A 211 30.60 -4.23 6.49
CA GLN A 211 30.64 -3.38 5.30
C GLN A 211 32.00 -3.44 4.59
N ASP A 212 32.86 -4.41 4.93
CA ASP A 212 34.11 -4.65 4.23
C ASP A 212 33.85 -4.94 2.74
N PRO A 213 34.48 -4.22 1.79
CA PRO A 213 34.25 -4.41 0.36
C PRO A 213 34.49 -5.83 -0.14
N GLY A 214 35.53 -6.51 0.38
CA GLY A 214 35.86 -7.89 0.01
C GLY A 214 34.80 -8.87 0.49
N PHE A 215 34.33 -8.70 1.72
CA PHE A 215 33.22 -9.47 2.27
C PHE A 215 31.92 -9.24 1.48
N LEU A 216 31.55 -7.98 1.23
CA LEU A 216 30.37 -7.64 0.42
C LEU A 216 30.44 -8.24 -0.98
N LYS A 217 31.62 -8.21 -1.62
CA LYS A 217 31.82 -8.87 -2.91
C LYS A 217 31.59 -10.37 -2.81
N SER A 218 32.10 -11.03 -1.77
CA SER A 218 31.89 -12.47 -1.58
C SER A 218 30.41 -12.84 -1.40
N GLU A 219 29.62 -11.99 -0.74
CA GLU A 219 28.17 -12.19 -0.60
C GLU A 219 27.46 -12.01 -1.94
N ALA A 220 27.87 -11.03 -2.76
CA ALA A 220 27.36 -10.88 -4.12
C ALA A 220 27.72 -12.08 -5.01
N ASP A 221 28.96 -12.57 -4.94
CA ASP A 221 29.42 -13.74 -5.68
C ASP A 221 28.59 -14.99 -5.32
N LYS A 222 28.28 -15.21 -4.03
CA LYS A 222 27.42 -16.31 -3.56
C LYS A 222 25.98 -16.23 -4.07
N MET A 223 25.44 -15.02 -4.15
CA MET A 223 24.07 -14.75 -4.62
C MET A 223 23.95 -14.87 -6.15
N GLY A 224 25.07 -14.70 -6.85
CA GLY A 224 25.17 -14.63 -8.28
C GLY A 224 24.62 -13.31 -8.84
N TYR A 225 25.15 -12.91 -10.00
CA TYR A 225 24.76 -11.68 -10.67
C TYR A 225 23.51 -11.88 -11.56
N PRO A 226 22.75 -10.81 -11.90
CA PRO A 226 22.91 -9.44 -11.41
C PRO A 226 22.51 -9.27 -9.93
N VAL A 227 23.18 -8.35 -9.24
CA VAL A 227 22.88 -7.95 -7.85
C VAL A 227 22.57 -6.46 -7.79
N LEU A 228 21.85 -6.07 -6.74
CA LEU A 228 21.41 -4.71 -6.47
C LEU A 228 22.02 -4.24 -5.15
N ILE A 229 22.82 -3.19 -5.22
CA ILE A 229 23.35 -2.48 -4.06
C ILE A 229 22.37 -1.37 -3.70
N LYS A 230 21.93 -1.29 -2.44
CA LYS A 230 21.03 -0.23 -1.96
C LYS A 230 21.60 0.44 -0.71
N ALA A 231 21.61 1.77 -0.68
CA ALA A 231 21.83 2.50 0.57
C ALA A 231 20.71 2.19 1.58
N ILE A 232 21.07 1.91 2.84
CA ILE A 232 20.12 1.52 3.88
C ILE A 232 19.11 2.66 4.14
N LYS A 233 19.59 3.90 4.26
CA LYS A 233 18.74 5.08 4.46
C LYS A 233 18.18 5.68 3.15
N GLY A 234 18.46 5.06 2.01
CA GLY A 234 18.05 5.57 0.70
C GLY A 234 16.53 5.47 0.45
N GLY A 235 15.95 6.48 -0.18
CA GLY A 235 14.53 6.49 -0.60
C GLY A 235 14.36 7.05 -2.01
N GLY A 236 13.26 6.68 -2.69
CA GLY A 236 12.93 7.21 -4.02
C GLY A 236 13.92 6.86 -5.13
N GLY A 237 14.58 5.70 -5.05
CA GLY A 237 15.53 5.22 -6.06
C GLY A 237 16.97 5.76 -5.94
N LYS A 238 17.23 6.67 -4.99
CA LYS A 238 18.59 7.19 -4.73
C LYS A 238 19.45 6.16 -3.98
N GLY A 239 20.73 6.08 -4.34
CA GLY A 239 21.71 5.16 -3.74
C GLY A 239 21.50 3.70 -4.15
N MET A 240 20.86 3.47 -5.31
CA MET A 240 20.70 2.15 -5.89
C MET A 240 21.67 1.95 -7.06
N LYS A 241 22.37 0.82 -7.09
CA LYS A 241 23.30 0.45 -8.19
C LYS A 241 23.07 -1.00 -8.57
N ILE A 242 22.87 -1.25 -9.86
CA ILE A 242 22.76 -2.59 -10.41
C ILE A 242 24.16 -3.01 -10.86
N VAL A 243 24.57 -4.21 -10.47
CA VAL A 243 25.85 -4.81 -10.85
C VAL A 243 25.54 -6.03 -11.69
N PHE A 244 25.95 -6.04 -12.95
CA PHE A 244 25.67 -7.15 -13.86
C PHE A 244 26.77 -8.19 -13.86
N GLU A 245 28.01 -7.80 -13.55
CA GLU A 245 29.17 -8.69 -13.57
C GLU A 245 30.11 -8.44 -12.37
N PRO A 246 30.88 -9.46 -11.91
CA PRO A 246 31.77 -9.32 -10.76
C PRO A 246 32.82 -8.20 -10.89
N SER A 247 33.25 -7.90 -12.10
CA SER A 247 34.22 -6.85 -12.43
C SER A 247 33.72 -5.43 -12.11
N GLU A 248 32.41 -5.22 -12.13
CA GLU A 248 31.77 -3.92 -11.87
C GLU A 248 31.52 -3.66 -10.38
N PHE A 249 31.64 -4.69 -9.54
CA PHE A 249 31.14 -4.62 -8.16
C PHE A 249 31.81 -3.51 -7.34
N GLN A 250 33.13 -3.40 -7.41
CA GLN A 250 33.89 -2.44 -6.61
C GLN A 250 33.49 -0.99 -6.93
N SER A 251 33.43 -0.63 -8.22
CA SER A 251 33.09 0.73 -8.65
C SER A 251 31.64 1.09 -8.32
N GLN A 252 30.72 0.13 -8.46
CA GLN A 252 29.32 0.33 -8.12
C GLN A 252 29.08 0.44 -6.61
N LEU A 253 29.82 -0.33 -5.81
CA LEU A 253 29.79 -0.23 -4.35
C LEU A 253 30.20 1.17 -3.89
N GLU A 254 31.37 1.65 -4.34
CA GLU A 254 31.87 2.98 -4.00
C GLU A 254 30.90 4.09 -4.43
N SER A 255 30.28 3.94 -5.60
CA SER A 255 29.26 4.87 -6.10
C SER A 255 28.03 4.90 -5.19
N ALA A 256 27.51 3.73 -4.79
CA ALA A 256 26.35 3.62 -3.91
C ALA A 256 26.63 4.21 -2.52
N GLN A 257 27.79 3.91 -1.93
CA GLN A 257 28.19 4.42 -0.61
C GLN A 257 28.33 5.94 -0.63
N ARG A 258 28.97 6.50 -1.67
CA ARG A 258 29.15 7.95 -1.82
C ARG A 258 27.81 8.68 -1.98
N GLU A 259 26.90 8.13 -2.78
CA GLU A 259 25.56 8.71 -2.95
C GLU A 259 24.74 8.62 -1.65
N GLY A 260 24.89 7.51 -0.91
CA GLY A 260 24.33 7.30 0.42
C GLY A 260 24.78 8.38 1.42
N GLU A 261 26.09 8.60 1.49
CA GLU A 261 26.69 9.61 2.35
C GLU A 261 26.23 11.03 1.99
N GLN A 262 26.27 11.40 0.71
CA GLN A 262 25.88 12.73 0.25
C GLN A 262 24.39 13.04 0.45
N SER A 263 23.53 12.03 0.27
CA SER A 263 22.08 12.22 0.32
C SER A 263 21.50 12.02 1.71
N PHE A 264 22.12 11.17 2.54
CA PHE A 264 21.54 10.67 3.78
C PHE A 264 22.51 10.67 4.97
N GLY A 265 23.77 11.09 4.79
CA GLY A 265 24.81 11.08 5.83
C GLY A 265 25.13 9.67 6.32
N ASP A 266 24.94 8.67 5.46
CA ASP A 266 25.18 7.25 5.78
C ASP A 266 25.53 6.45 4.52
N GLY A 267 26.80 6.08 4.40
CA GLY A 267 27.30 5.22 3.34
C GLY A 267 27.01 3.72 3.51
N THR A 268 26.28 3.28 4.54
CA THR A 268 26.00 1.85 4.74
C THR A 268 25.07 1.30 3.65
N VAL A 269 25.43 0.15 3.07
CA VAL A 269 24.66 -0.51 2.02
C VAL A 269 24.16 -1.89 2.41
N LEU A 270 23.16 -2.35 1.68
CA LEU A 270 22.72 -3.74 1.65
C LEU A 270 22.81 -4.29 0.22
N LEU A 271 22.89 -5.62 0.10
CA LEU A 271 22.94 -6.33 -1.18
C LEU A 271 21.68 -7.17 -1.34
N GLU A 272 21.11 -7.19 -2.53
CA GLU A 272 19.95 -8.01 -2.88
C GLU A 272 20.10 -8.60 -4.27
N LYS A 273 19.41 -9.70 -4.53
CA LYS A 273 19.31 -10.22 -5.89
C LYS A 273 18.56 -9.22 -6.75
N TYR A 274 19.11 -8.89 -7.92
CA TYR A 274 18.37 -8.08 -8.89
C TYR A 274 17.43 -8.97 -9.70
N LEU A 275 16.13 -8.75 -9.53
CA LEU A 275 15.10 -9.48 -10.27
C LEU A 275 14.87 -8.80 -11.62
N LEU A 276 14.96 -9.56 -12.71
CA LEU A 276 14.76 -9.06 -14.07
C LEU A 276 13.27 -9.03 -14.42
N ASN A 277 12.84 -7.91 -15.03
CA ASN A 277 11.44 -7.67 -15.43
C ASN A 277 10.42 -7.97 -14.31
N PRO A 278 10.61 -7.43 -13.10
CA PRO A 278 9.73 -7.73 -11.98
C PRO A 278 8.34 -7.11 -12.20
N ARG A 279 7.32 -7.80 -11.70
CA ARG A 279 6.01 -7.20 -11.45
C ARG A 279 5.96 -6.70 -10.01
N HIS A 280 5.39 -5.51 -9.82
CA HIS A 280 5.09 -5.00 -8.49
C HIS A 280 3.64 -5.41 -8.17
N VAL A 281 3.46 -6.32 -7.22
CA VAL A 281 2.14 -6.74 -6.74
C VAL A 281 2.03 -6.49 -5.26
N GLU A 282 0.92 -5.93 -4.82
CA GLU A 282 0.73 -5.57 -3.43
C GLU A 282 -0.59 -6.11 -2.90
N VAL A 283 -0.65 -6.40 -1.60
CA VAL A 283 -1.82 -7.01 -0.96
C VAL A 283 -2.38 -6.06 0.09
N GLN A 284 -3.67 -5.74 -0.05
CA GLN A 284 -4.39 -4.97 0.96
C GLN A 284 -4.63 -5.83 2.20
N ILE A 285 -4.27 -5.31 3.37
CA ILE A 285 -4.56 -5.96 4.66
C ILE A 285 -5.40 -5.08 5.57
N PHE A 286 -6.09 -5.72 6.51
CA PHE A 286 -6.71 -5.10 7.67
C PHE A 286 -6.41 -5.93 8.91
N GLY A 287 -6.03 -5.26 10.00
CA GLY A 287 -5.93 -5.84 11.34
C GLY A 287 -6.84 -5.10 12.32
N ASP A 288 -7.44 -5.81 13.28
CA ASP A 288 -8.23 -5.21 14.35
C ASP A 288 -7.54 -5.33 15.72
N LEU A 289 -8.12 -4.68 16.73
CA LEU A 289 -7.63 -4.73 18.12
C LEU A 289 -7.91 -6.06 18.84
N HIS A 290 -8.58 -7.00 18.18
CA HIS A 290 -8.93 -8.32 18.72
C HIS A 290 -8.03 -9.44 18.17
N GLY A 291 -7.02 -9.09 17.38
CA GLY A 291 -6.09 -10.04 16.79
C GLY A 291 -6.62 -10.73 15.54
N ASN A 292 -7.70 -10.20 14.92
CA ASN A 292 -8.19 -10.67 13.64
C ASN A 292 -7.46 -9.95 12.50
N TYR A 293 -7.18 -10.69 11.43
CA TYR A 293 -6.50 -10.18 10.25
C TYR A 293 -7.15 -10.74 9.00
N VAL A 294 -7.38 -9.86 8.02
CA VAL A 294 -7.91 -10.23 6.70
C VAL A 294 -7.10 -9.54 5.61
N TYR A 295 -7.12 -10.12 4.41
CA TYR A 295 -6.62 -9.46 3.21
C TYR A 295 -7.76 -9.25 2.21
N LEU A 296 -7.68 -8.17 1.42
CA LEU A 296 -8.64 -7.82 0.38
C LEU A 296 -7.98 -7.90 -1.00
N TYR A 297 -7.60 -9.12 -1.37
CA TYR A 297 -6.91 -9.43 -2.63
C TYR A 297 -5.66 -8.57 -2.87
N GLU A 298 -5.12 -8.71 -4.07
CA GLU A 298 -3.92 -8.04 -4.54
C GLU A 298 -4.20 -7.02 -5.64
N ARG A 299 -3.26 -6.09 -5.83
CA ARG A 299 -3.22 -5.13 -6.92
C ARG A 299 -1.91 -5.26 -7.68
N ASP A 300 -1.96 -5.13 -9.00
CA ASP A 300 -0.77 -4.98 -9.82
C ASP A 300 -0.47 -3.49 -10.01
N CYS A 301 0.73 -3.07 -9.59
CA CYS A 301 1.23 -1.70 -9.67
C CYS A 301 2.50 -1.61 -10.53
N SER A 302 2.67 -2.54 -11.48
CA SER A 302 3.89 -2.67 -12.29
C SER A 302 4.05 -1.53 -13.31
N VAL A 303 2.95 -0.87 -13.69
CA VAL A 303 3.00 0.25 -14.64
C VAL A 303 3.52 1.50 -13.92
N GLN A 304 4.84 1.69 -13.99
CA GLN A 304 5.54 2.74 -13.29
C GLN A 304 6.36 3.62 -14.24
N ARG A 305 6.54 4.88 -13.86
CA ARG A 305 7.51 5.78 -14.49
C ARG A 305 8.44 6.33 -13.43
N ARG A 306 9.75 6.09 -13.57
CA ARG A 306 10.78 6.49 -12.57
C ARG A 306 10.43 6.01 -11.15
N HIS A 307 10.01 4.74 -11.01
CA HIS A 307 9.63 4.12 -9.74
C HIS A 307 8.41 4.76 -9.04
N GLN A 308 7.56 5.47 -9.79
CA GLN A 308 6.27 5.97 -9.32
C GLN A 308 5.15 5.22 -10.04
N LYS A 309 4.16 4.73 -9.28
CA LYS A 309 2.97 4.07 -9.80
C LYS A 309 2.15 5.04 -10.65
N ILE A 310 1.69 4.59 -11.82
CA ILE A 310 0.91 5.40 -12.78
C ILE A 310 -0.45 4.77 -13.06
N ILE A 311 -0.49 3.43 -13.18
CA ILE A 311 -1.71 2.66 -13.37
C ILE A 311 -1.64 1.46 -12.45
N GLU A 312 -2.72 1.25 -11.72
CA GLU A 312 -2.93 0.12 -10.82
C GLU A 312 -4.16 -0.67 -11.26
N GLU A 313 -4.08 -2.00 -11.24
CA GLU A 313 -5.17 -2.90 -11.63
C GLU A 313 -5.48 -3.90 -10.50
N ALA A 314 -6.77 -4.17 -10.27
CA ALA A 314 -7.24 -5.09 -9.23
C ALA A 314 -8.35 -6.01 -9.77
N PRO A 315 -8.28 -7.34 -9.56
CA PRO A 315 -7.12 -8.09 -9.04
C PRO A 315 -5.95 -8.09 -10.03
N ALA A 316 -4.75 -8.53 -9.61
CA ALA A 316 -3.59 -8.58 -10.51
C ALA A 316 -3.83 -9.58 -11.66
N PRO A 317 -3.63 -9.16 -12.93
CA PRO A 317 -3.90 -10.01 -14.08
C PRO A 317 -2.95 -11.22 -14.12
N GLY A 318 -3.45 -12.35 -14.61
CA GLY A 318 -2.63 -13.54 -14.86
C GLY A 318 -2.14 -14.31 -13.61
N LEU A 319 -2.54 -13.92 -12.40
CA LEU A 319 -2.28 -14.72 -11.20
C LEU A 319 -3.33 -15.83 -11.04
N SER A 320 -2.85 -17.05 -10.80
CA SER A 320 -3.70 -18.17 -10.42
C SER A 320 -4.34 -17.93 -9.04
N LEU A 321 -5.45 -18.62 -8.75
CA LEU A 321 -6.09 -18.54 -7.44
C LEU A 321 -5.13 -19.01 -6.32
N GLU A 322 -4.32 -20.03 -6.58
CA GLU A 322 -3.33 -20.54 -5.63
C GLU A 322 -2.26 -19.49 -5.29
N GLN A 323 -1.69 -18.81 -6.30
CA GLN A 323 -0.72 -17.74 -6.08
C GLN A 323 -1.34 -16.57 -5.30
N ARG A 324 -2.58 -16.20 -5.64
CA ARG A 324 -3.34 -15.16 -4.93
C ARG A 324 -3.57 -15.51 -3.46
N THR A 325 -3.97 -16.75 -3.17
CA THR A 325 -4.13 -17.23 -1.79
C THR A 325 -2.80 -17.19 -1.04
N LYS A 326 -1.71 -17.68 -1.65
CA LYS A 326 -0.36 -17.63 -1.04
C LYS A 326 0.08 -16.19 -0.74
N LEU A 327 -0.09 -15.26 -1.67
CA LEU A 327 0.21 -13.83 -1.48
C LEU A 327 -0.59 -13.26 -0.30
N GLY A 328 -1.91 -13.51 -0.27
CA GLY A 328 -2.79 -13.08 0.79
C GLY A 328 -2.39 -13.60 2.17
N GLU A 329 -2.08 -14.89 2.27
CA GLU A 329 -1.63 -15.52 3.52
C GLU A 329 -0.30 -14.96 4.01
N LYS A 330 0.66 -14.71 3.10
CA LYS A 330 1.95 -14.10 3.46
C LYS A 330 1.80 -12.64 3.88
N ALA A 331 0.90 -11.88 3.25
CA ALA A 331 0.58 -10.52 3.69
C ALA A 331 -0.07 -10.50 5.09
N VAL A 332 -0.96 -11.45 5.39
CA VAL A 332 -1.52 -11.62 6.74
C VAL A 332 -0.46 -12.03 7.75
N ALA A 333 0.48 -12.91 7.37
CA ALA A 333 1.60 -13.28 8.24
C ALA A 333 2.49 -12.06 8.56
N ALA A 334 2.79 -11.22 7.57
CA ALA A 334 3.49 -9.95 7.76
C ALA A 334 2.76 -9.03 8.76
N ALA A 335 1.45 -8.84 8.58
CA ALA A 335 0.62 -8.03 9.46
C ALA A 335 0.65 -8.53 10.91
N LYS A 336 0.51 -9.85 11.11
CA LYS A 336 0.54 -10.49 12.43
C LYS A 336 1.89 -10.30 13.12
N ALA A 337 3.00 -10.40 12.38
CA ALA A 337 4.34 -10.28 12.92
C ALA A 337 4.62 -8.94 13.60
N VAL A 338 3.91 -7.89 13.18
CA VAL A 338 4.04 -6.53 13.73
C VAL A 338 2.83 -6.08 14.54
N GLN A 339 1.89 -7.00 14.84
CA GLN A 339 0.64 -6.69 15.54
C GLN A 339 -0.12 -5.53 14.88
N TYR A 340 -0.22 -5.58 13.55
CA TYR A 340 -0.73 -4.47 12.75
C TYR A 340 -2.21 -4.18 13.05
N VAL A 341 -2.58 -2.90 13.07
CA VAL A 341 -3.96 -2.44 13.29
C VAL A 341 -4.35 -1.43 12.20
N GLY A 342 -5.60 -1.49 11.76
CA GLY A 342 -6.13 -0.64 10.70
C GLY A 342 -5.80 -1.17 9.31
N ALA A 343 -5.84 -0.27 8.32
CA ALA A 343 -5.53 -0.59 6.93
C ALA A 343 -4.03 -0.46 6.66
N GLY A 344 -3.48 -1.38 5.88
CA GLY A 344 -2.09 -1.33 5.41
C GLY A 344 -1.93 -2.12 4.14
N THR A 345 -0.75 -2.03 3.53
CA THR A 345 -0.45 -2.80 2.33
C THR A 345 0.92 -3.43 2.44
N VAL A 346 1.00 -4.70 2.07
CA VAL A 346 2.25 -5.44 1.96
C VAL A 346 2.62 -5.52 0.49
N GLU A 347 3.75 -4.94 0.11
CA GLU A 347 4.22 -4.91 -1.27
C GLU A 347 5.20 -6.05 -1.54
N PHE A 348 5.00 -6.71 -2.68
CA PHE A 348 5.82 -7.81 -3.17
C PHE A 348 6.36 -7.49 -4.56
N ILE A 349 7.53 -8.03 -4.84
CA ILE A 349 8.03 -8.18 -6.20
C ILE A 349 7.80 -9.61 -6.65
N LEU A 350 7.14 -9.79 -7.79
CA LEU A 350 7.03 -11.07 -8.48
C LEU A 350 8.06 -11.11 -9.59
N ASP A 351 8.82 -12.19 -9.67
CA ASP A 351 9.75 -12.42 -10.76
C ASP A 351 9.06 -13.12 -11.96
N SER A 352 9.85 -13.48 -12.96
CA SER A 352 9.36 -14.16 -14.16
C SER A 352 9.04 -15.65 -13.96
N THR A 353 9.50 -16.28 -12.87
CA THR A 353 9.13 -17.67 -12.53
C THR A 353 7.78 -17.72 -11.84
N GLY A 354 7.33 -16.58 -11.30
CA GLY A 354 6.11 -16.44 -10.52
C GLY A 354 6.35 -16.56 -9.01
N ASP A 355 7.61 -16.62 -8.59
CA ASP A 355 8.00 -16.47 -7.19
C ASP A 355 7.82 -15.02 -6.76
N PHE A 356 7.50 -14.81 -5.48
CA PHE A 356 7.27 -13.49 -4.94
C PHE A 356 8.09 -13.23 -3.68
N TYR A 357 8.50 -11.99 -3.52
CA TYR A 357 9.39 -11.55 -2.45
C TYR A 357 8.91 -10.25 -1.85
N TYR A 358 8.83 -10.18 -0.53
CA TYR A 358 8.53 -8.97 0.22
C TYR A 358 9.51 -7.86 -0.14
N MET A 359 8.94 -6.68 -0.40
CA MET A 359 9.68 -5.46 -0.71
C MET A 359 9.57 -4.46 0.43
N GLU A 360 8.34 -4.06 0.77
CA GLU A 360 8.05 -3.11 1.84
C GLU A 360 6.62 -3.28 2.36
N MET A 361 6.32 -2.59 3.46
CA MET A 361 4.97 -2.50 4.00
C MET A 361 4.62 -1.03 4.19
N ASN A 362 3.61 -0.56 3.45
CA ASN A 362 3.07 0.78 3.62
C ASN A 362 2.10 0.77 4.81
N THR A 363 2.48 1.48 5.88
CA THR A 363 1.80 1.45 7.19
C THR A 363 0.63 2.43 7.28
N ARG A 364 -0.12 2.52 6.18
CA ARG A 364 -1.16 3.52 5.93
C ARG A 364 -2.10 3.08 4.82
N LEU A 365 -3.13 3.89 4.58
CA LEU A 365 -3.92 3.83 3.36
C LEU A 365 -3.06 4.22 2.13
N GLN A 366 -3.44 3.75 0.95
CA GLN A 366 -2.83 4.10 -0.33
C GLN A 366 -3.83 4.77 -1.28
N VAL A 367 -3.31 5.41 -2.33
CA VAL A 367 -4.10 6.20 -3.29
C VAL A 367 -5.03 5.28 -4.10
N GLU A 368 -4.49 4.14 -4.52
CA GLU A 368 -5.11 3.08 -5.30
C GLU A 368 -6.20 2.29 -4.54
N VAL A 369 -6.54 2.69 -3.31
CA VAL A 369 -7.62 2.13 -2.49
C VAL A 369 -8.91 2.98 -2.57
N VAL A 370 -8.85 4.17 -3.17
CA VAL A 370 -9.86 5.23 -3.03
C VAL A 370 -11.11 5.07 -3.87
#